data_AF-A0A354YWU7-F1
#
_entry.id   AF-A0A354YWU7-F1
#
_cell.length_a   1.000
_cell.length_b   1.000
_cell.length_c   1.000
_cell.angle_alpha   90.00
_cell.angle_beta   90.00
_cell.angle_gamma   90.00
#
_symmetry.space_group_name_H-M   'P 1'
#
loop_
_entity.id
_entity.type
_entity.pdbx_description
1 polymer ?
#
loop_
_entity_poly.entity_id
_entity_poly.type
_entity_poly.pdbx_seq_one_letter_code
_entity_poly.pdbx_strand_id
1 'polypeptide(L)'
;DDRQGLGILADQSLESNIIFTGNQIKNMFIRDSAFNFLGFIDHRKTNLHVYKMMLDLDIKCTSIKQKVKELSGGNQQKVCIARALTVDPKL
;
A
#
# COMPACT_ATOMS: atom_id res chain seq x y z
N ASP A 1 9.92 15.32 13.89
CA ASP A 1 9.19 14.11 14.28
C ASP A 1 7.69 14.08 14.01
N ASP A 2 7.04 15.17 13.57
CA ASP A 2 5.57 15.13 13.34
C ASP A 2 5.11 15.22 11.86
N ARG A 3 6.04 15.25 10.90
CA ARG A 3 5.71 15.36 9.46
C ARG A 3 5.51 14.01 8.76
N GLN A 4 5.89 12.90 9.40
CA GLN A 4 5.71 11.54 8.86
C GLN A 4 4.32 10.95 9.17
N GLY A 5 3.59 11.50 10.15
CA GLY A 5 2.33 10.94 10.64
C GLY A 5 1.15 10.97 9.67
N LEU A 6 1.20 11.78 8.60
CA LEU A 6 0.07 11.97 7.68
C LEU A 6 0.21 11.25 6.33
N GLY A 7 1.42 10.85 5.92
CA GLY A 7 1.65 10.29 4.58
C GLY A 7 1.94 8.79 4.54
N ILE A 8 2.65 8.27 5.56
CA ILE A 8 3.17 6.89 5.58
C ILE A 8 2.99 6.26 6.95
N LEU A 9 2.84 4.94 6.97
CA LEU A 9 2.83 4.13 8.18
C LEU A 9 4.23 3.55 8.35
N ALA A 10 5.10 4.29 9.04
CA ALA A 10 6.55 4.07 9.05
C ALA A 10 6.97 2.66 9.51
N ASP A 11 6.30 2.13 10.54
CA ASP A 11 6.58 0.79 11.09
C ASP A 11 5.89 -0.36 10.33
N GLN A 12 5.04 -0.03 9.36
CA GLN A 12 4.34 -1.00 8.52
C GLN A 12 5.11 -1.26 7.23
N SER A 13 4.82 -2.41 6.60
CA SER A 13 5.43 -2.79 5.34
C SER A 13 5.03 -1.86 4.19
N LEU A 14 5.86 -1.80 3.15
CA LEU A 14 5.54 -1.12 1.89
C LEU A 14 4.19 -1.61 1.31
N GLU A 15 3.96 -2.93 1.30
CA GLU A 15 2.71 -3.54 0.84
C GLU A 15 1.50 -3.00 1.63
N SER A 16 1.55 -3.07 2.97
CA SER A 16 0.47 -2.57 3.83
C SER A 16 0.23 -1.09 3.61
N ASN A 17 1.30 -0.32 3.44
CA ASN A 17 1.20 1.11 3.17
C ASN A 17 0.44 1.38 1.86
N ILE A 18 0.74 0.66 0.77
CA ILE A 18 0.13 0.91 -0.55
C ILE A 18 -1.35 0.53 -0.57
N ILE A 19 -1.75 -0.57 0.08
CA ILE A 19 -3.14 -1.06 0.04
C ILE A 19 -4.05 -0.45 1.11
N PHE A 20 -3.49 0.19 2.13
CA PHE A 20 -4.21 0.65 3.33
C PHE A 20 -5.51 1.40 3.00
N THR A 21 -5.41 2.46 2.22
CA THR A 21 -6.56 3.32 1.90
C THR A 21 -7.56 2.63 0.96
N GLY A 22 -7.09 1.82 0.01
CA GLY A 22 -7.96 1.03 -0.87
C GLY A 22 -8.80 0.01 -0.11
N ASN A 23 -8.23 -0.61 0.93
CA ASN A 23 -8.99 -1.49 1.82
C ASN A 23 -9.92 -0.72 2.75
N GLN A 24 -9.47 0.37 3.38
CA GLN A 24 -10.30 1.14 4.31
C GLN A 24 -11.55 1.75 3.67
N ILE A 25 -11.45 2.21 2.41
CA ILE A 25 -12.54 2.96 1.77
C ILE A 25 -13.39 2.07 0.85
N LYS A 26 -12.76 1.11 0.15
CA LYS A 26 -13.39 0.39 -0.96
C LYS A 26 -13.27 -1.14 -0.86
N ASN A 27 -12.73 -1.69 0.23
CA ASN A 27 -12.46 -3.13 0.40
C ASN A 27 -11.73 -3.76 -0.82
N MET A 28 -10.89 -2.99 -1.50
CA MET A 28 -10.37 -3.34 -2.84
C MET A 28 -9.60 -4.65 -2.88
N PHE A 29 -8.97 -5.04 -1.79
CA PHE A 29 -8.11 -6.23 -1.71
C PHE A 29 -8.66 -7.28 -0.76
N ILE A 30 -9.96 -7.26 -0.47
CA ILE A 30 -10.63 -8.32 0.31
C ILE A 30 -11.27 -9.29 -0.69
N ARG A 31 -11.18 -10.59 -0.41
CA ARG A 31 -11.88 -11.62 -1.20
C ARG A 31 -13.38 -11.56 -0.91
N ASP A 32 -14.18 -11.49 -1.98
CA ASP A 32 -15.61 -11.81 -1.89
C ASP A 32 -15.76 -13.29 -1.53
N SER A 33 -16.22 -13.57 -0.31
CA SER A 33 -16.56 -14.92 0.12
C SER A 33 -17.96 -14.91 0.72
N ALA A 34 -18.80 -15.86 0.30
CA ALA A 34 -20.16 -16.02 0.84
C ALA A 34 -20.21 -16.20 2.38
N PHE A 35 -19.08 -16.51 3.02
CA PHE A 35 -18.92 -16.62 4.48
C PHE A 35 -18.34 -15.34 5.09
N ASN A 36 -19.03 -14.22 4.83
CA ASN A 36 -18.61 -12.82 4.93
C ASN A 36 -18.21 -12.25 6.32
N PHE A 37 -17.93 -13.07 7.34
CA PHE A 37 -17.58 -12.55 8.67
C PHE A 37 -16.06 -12.37 8.91
N LEU A 38 -15.21 -12.94 8.06
CA LEU A 38 -13.75 -13.00 8.26
C LEU A 38 -12.89 -12.35 7.16
N GLY A 39 -13.52 -11.64 6.19
CA GLY A 39 -12.89 -10.95 5.05
C GLY A 39 -11.37 -11.11 4.91
N PHE A 40 -10.92 -12.12 4.17
CA PHE A 40 -9.49 -12.39 4.00
C PHE A 40 -8.89 -11.50 2.91
N ILE A 41 -7.66 -11.01 3.13
CA ILE A 41 -6.91 -10.27 2.12
C ILE A 41 -6.62 -11.18 0.91
N ASP A 42 -6.96 -10.70 -0.28
CA ASP A 42 -6.54 -11.31 -1.53
C ASP A 42 -5.08 -10.97 -1.82
N HIS A 43 -4.18 -11.80 -1.31
CA HIS A 43 -2.73 -11.64 -1.51
C HIS A 43 -2.31 -11.61 -2.98
N ARG A 44 -3.04 -12.29 -3.90
CA ARG A 44 -2.68 -12.25 -5.32
C ARG A 44 -2.96 -10.86 -5.90
N LYS A 45 -4.16 -10.33 -5.65
CA LYS A 45 -4.56 -8.98 -6.09
C LYS A 45 -3.68 -7.90 -5.45
N THR A 46 -3.41 -8.02 -4.15
CA THR A 46 -2.49 -7.15 -3.41
C THR A 46 -1.10 -7.12 -4.05
N ASN A 47 -0.49 -8.30 -4.26
CA ASN A 47 0.87 -8.36 -4.81
C ASN A 47 0.94 -7.77 -6.22
N LEU A 48 -0.01 -8.11 -7.10
CA LEU A 48 -0.09 -7.56 -8.46
C LEU A 48 -0.14 -6.02 -8.45
N HIS A 49 -1.00 -5.45 -7.61
CA HIS A 49 -1.13 -4.00 -7.48
C HIS A 49 0.14 -3.36 -6.92
N VAL A 50 0.70 -3.92 -5.83
CA VAL A 50 1.90 -3.39 -5.20
C VAL A 50 3.08 -3.40 -6.17
N TYR A 51 3.30 -4.50 -6.89
CA TYR A 51 4.38 -4.57 -7.89
C TYR A 51 4.16 -3.60 -9.04
N LYS A 52 2.92 -3.41 -9.51
CA LYS A 52 2.60 -2.39 -10.50
C LYS A 52 2.99 -1.00 -10.02
N MET A 53 2.59 -0.62 -8.80
CA MET A 53 2.94 0.69 -8.22
C MET A 53 4.44 0.86 -8.02
N MET A 54 5.16 -0.21 -7.67
CA MET A 54 6.63 -0.17 -7.57
C MET A 54 7.29 0.07 -8.93
N LEU A 55 6.79 -0.56 -10.00
CA LEU A 55 7.30 -0.35 -11.35
C LEU A 55 6.98 1.06 -11.85
N ASP A 56 5.71 1.49 -11.74
CA ASP A 56 5.23 2.77 -12.28
C ASP A 56 5.88 3.98 -11.59
N LEU A 57 6.20 3.88 -10.30
CA LEU A 57 6.80 4.97 -9.51
C LEU A 57 8.30 4.76 -9.23
N ASP A 58 8.89 3.68 -9.77
CA ASP A 58 10.27 3.30 -9.54
C ASP A 58 10.64 3.22 -8.05
N ILE A 59 9.82 2.52 -7.25
CA ILE A 59 10.06 2.33 -5.82
C ILE A 59 11.10 1.24 -5.62
N LYS A 60 12.23 1.58 -5.00
CA LYS A 60 13.31 0.64 -4.69
C LYS A 60 13.17 0.15 -3.25
N CYS A 61 13.04 -1.16 -3.09
CA CYS A 61 13.05 -1.85 -1.80
C CYS A 61 13.66 -3.24 -1.97
N THR A 62 14.05 -3.88 -0.86
CA THR A 62 14.55 -5.26 -0.85
C THR A 62 13.42 -6.29 -0.86
N SER A 63 12.23 -5.89 -0.42
CA SER A 63 11.01 -6.71 -0.39
C SER A 63 9.79 -5.82 -0.17
N ILE A 64 8.62 -6.24 -0.66
CA ILE A 64 7.34 -5.59 -0.34
C ILE A 64 7.00 -5.63 1.16
N LYS A 65 7.67 -6.50 1.92
CA LYS A 65 7.55 -6.63 3.39
C LYS A 65 8.50 -5.71 4.16
N GLN A 66 9.45 -5.05 3.50
CA GLN A 66 10.36 -4.08 4.13
C GLN A 66 9.55 -2.95 4.78
N LYS A 67 9.95 -2.52 5.99
CA LYS A 67 9.26 -1.41 6.67
C LYS A 67 9.55 -0.10 5.94
N VAL A 68 8.54 0.76 5.83
CA VAL A 68 8.71 2.02 5.08
C VAL A 68 9.76 2.93 5.71
N LYS A 69 9.92 2.91 7.03
CA LYS A 69 10.98 3.67 7.73
C LYS A 69 12.41 3.29 7.31
N GLU A 70 12.61 2.09 6.77
CA GLU A 70 13.91 1.60 6.31
C GLU A 70 14.23 2.04 4.87
N LEU A 71 13.27 2.63 4.16
CA LEU A 71 13.45 3.17 2.82
C LEU A 71 14.09 4.56 2.88
N SER A 72 14.77 4.97 1.81
CA SER A 72 15.23 6.36 1.67
C SER A 72 14.04 7.33 1.61
N GLY A 73 14.24 8.59 2.00
CA GLY A 73 13.17 9.60 1.99
C GLY A 73 12.46 9.76 0.64
N GLY A 74 13.20 9.63 -0.48
CA GLY A 74 12.60 9.64 -1.82
C GLY A 74 11.69 8.43 -2.08
N ASN A 75 12.09 7.23 -1.65
CA ASN A 75 11.22 6.05 -1.75
C ASN A 75 10.02 6.13 -0.80
N GLN A 76 10.19 6.71 0.38
CA GLN A 76 9.09 6.99 1.31
C GLN A 76 8.03 7.92 0.68
N GLN A 77 8.45 8.99 0.00
CA GLN A 77 7.54 9.88 -0.74
C GLN A 77 6.80 9.13 -1.85
N LYS A 78 7.51 8.29 -2.62
CA LYS A 78 6.88 7.46 -3.67
C LYS A 78 5.85 6.48 -3.09
N VAL A 79 6.10 5.88 -1.93
CA VAL A 79 5.11 5.03 -1.23
C VAL A 79 3.87 5.83 -0.81
N CYS A 80 4.05 7.08 -0.34
CA CYS A 80 2.92 7.96 -0.01
C CYS A 80 2.05 8.25 -1.25
N ILE A 81 2.69 8.57 -2.39
CA ILE A 81 2.01 8.78 -3.67
C ILE A 81 1.29 7.50 -4.10
N ALA A 82 1.97 6.35 -3.99
CA ALA A 82 1.41 5.06 -4.36
C ALA A 82 0.11 4.76 -3.60
N ARG A 83 0.10 4.98 -2.29
CA ARG A 83 -1.10 4.83 -1.45
C ARG A 83 -2.24 5.72 -1.92
N ALA A 84 -1.96 6.99 -2.23
CA ALA A 84 -2.98 7.94 -2.68
C ALA A 84 -3.58 7.54 -4.03
N LEU A 85 -2.76 7.03 -4.96
CA LEU A 85 -3.21 6.55 -6.26
C LEU A 85 -4.00 5.23 -6.18
N THR A 86 -3.78 4.40 -5.14
CA THR A 86 -4.50 3.13 -4.97
C THR A 86 -6.01 3.28 -4.94
N VAL A 87 -6.57 4.41 -4.48
CA VAL A 87 -8.03 4.60 -4.46
C VAL A 87 -8.62 5.03 -5.80
N ASP A 88 -7.81 5.09 -6.88
CA ASP A 88 -8.21 5.53 -8.22
C ASP A 88 -9.01 6.85 -8.17
N PRO A 89 -8.37 7.95 -7.73
CA PRO A 89 -9.05 9.24 -7.62
C PRO A 89 -9.47 9.72 -9.02
N LYS A 90 -10.73 10.15 -9.15
CA LYS A 90 -11.17 10.84 -10.37
C LYS A 90 -10.49 12.22 -10.41
N LEU A 91 -9.86 12.53 -11.55
CA LEU A 91 -9.35 13.86 -11.88
C LEU A 91 -10.48 14.79 -12.31
#